data_AF-A0A7V9GI54-F1
#
_entry.id   AF-A0A7V9GI54-F1
#
_cell.length_a   1.000
_cell.length_b   1.000
_cell.length_c   1.000
_cell.angle_alpha   90.00
_cell.angle_beta   90.00
_cell.angle_gamma   90.00
#
_symmetry.space_group_name_H-M   'P 1'
#
loop_
_entity.id
_entity.type
_entity.pdbx_description
1 polymer ?
#
loop_
_entity_poly.entity_id
_entity_poly.type
_entity_poly.pdbx_seq_one_letter_code
_entity_poly.pdbx_strand_id
1 'polypeptide(L)'
;MAGNFSNGGVDTFDADKGYVGIRLQQGVPLLDRDWNELEDIRRHVEAMLRTHYVGDGVPDVEGFVISSPPGNAEHELIIGPGRCSVGGFDVVNRVPVAYSTQGEQIQLPEATGADPVNLTVYLEPAVLRIGESDDPDLANAQDVNVETCVRDRLDWAVKVVRFPDVPPPGTYALAQVIREADEDVVRRKDISDLRRTRLSLATTVDRMDSAEAQAAGLKKLLQETRSQLDAVKRDLDRLFWEVQVQPTRTDALFGDRVPVSVIVRTRGGEPVPGAVAAFSTDWGTVEPALVTTDARGIATVDLIGVRHDVPVHIEDLAILERVSTKVSSAMVTSTNAVANSFKASAIEHAKVVFDPMELGLISKYSPTGALVDLTNDLPRSLLPLIPHVLVANLTVHIKESAAESIVKATGNVQVSFLQWVRDWARTKVWEMTEQLQVGARVGDLVRLGVVEAAPFDATLVEARLPDTLVNIALDAQLVMKEKVFGDPGLGDDGLRGSGKLGQVIVEETTAAIGAKTQRAFAAQFATLVATTDMDEATAATAQLQLNQGSAQIVAGLAQTQRQQFARVEG
;
A
#
# COMPACT_ATOMS: atom_id res chain seq x y z
N MET A 1 0.54 -80.84 33.46
CA MET A 1 0.50 -81.88 34.51
C MET A 1 -0.90 -82.46 34.47
N ALA A 2 -1.07 -83.72 34.09
CA ALA A 2 -2.38 -84.38 34.17
C ALA A 2 -2.68 -84.66 35.64
N GLY A 3 -3.46 -83.77 36.26
CA GLY A 3 -3.99 -83.94 37.61
C GLY A 3 -5.17 -84.92 37.58
N ASN A 4 -5.16 -85.86 38.51
CA ASN A 4 -6.15 -86.92 38.68
C ASN A 4 -7.49 -86.38 39.23
N PHE A 5 -8.20 -85.56 38.43
CA PHE A 5 -9.45 -84.90 38.82
C PHE A 5 -10.64 -85.23 37.91
N SER A 6 -10.46 -86.11 36.91
CA SER A 6 -11.52 -86.56 36.01
C SER A 6 -11.58 -88.08 35.90
N ASN A 7 -12.79 -88.60 35.69
CA ASN A 7 -13.02 -90.03 35.46
C ASN A 7 -12.34 -90.43 34.12
N GLY A 8 -11.18 -91.09 34.19
CA GLY A 8 -10.43 -91.51 33.00
C GLY A 8 -9.52 -90.46 32.33
N GLY A 9 -9.27 -89.31 32.97
CA GLY A 9 -8.30 -88.31 32.46
C GLY A 9 -8.80 -87.40 31.33
N VAL A 10 -10.11 -87.39 31.06
CA VAL A 10 -10.75 -86.55 30.04
C VAL A 10 -11.07 -85.18 30.65
N ASP A 11 -10.62 -84.10 30.02
CA ASP A 11 -10.98 -82.72 30.36
C ASP A 11 -12.33 -82.38 29.71
N THR A 12 -13.21 -81.71 30.45
CA THR A 12 -14.54 -81.30 29.96
C THR A 12 -14.53 -79.93 29.31
N PHE A 13 -13.50 -79.12 29.57
CA PHE A 13 -13.34 -77.84 28.91
C PHE A 13 -12.70 -78.01 27.54
N ASP A 14 -13.39 -77.48 26.53
CA ASP A 14 -12.88 -77.36 25.16
C ASP A 14 -13.12 -75.94 24.66
N ALA A 15 -12.04 -75.18 24.46
CA ALA A 15 -12.07 -73.81 23.97
C ALA A 15 -12.64 -73.72 22.53
N ASP A 16 -12.64 -74.82 21.77
CA ASP A 16 -13.17 -74.86 20.42
C ASP A 16 -14.68 -75.03 20.37
N LYS A 17 -15.32 -75.48 21.46
CA LYS A 17 -16.78 -75.56 21.58
C LYS A 17 -17.47 -74.21 21.76
N GLY A 18 -16.72 -73.15 22.08
CA GLY A 18 -17.26 -71.78 22.17
C GLY A 18 -18.22 -71.56 23.34
N TYR A 19 -18.15 -72.39 24.38
CA TYR A 19 -18.98 -72.22 25.57
C TYR A 19 -18.56 -70.98 26.36
N VAL A 20 -19.56 -70.22 26.81
CA VAL A 20 -19.40 -68.99 27.59
C VAL A 20 -20.09 -69.08 28.95
N GLY A 21 -20.80 -70.17 29.24
CA GLY A 21 -21.37 -70.42 30.55
C GLY A 21 -22.05 -71.77 30.68
N ILE A 22 -22.42 -72.09 31.92
CA ILE A 22 -23.09 -73.33 32.31
C ILE A 22 -24.36 -73.00 33.07
N ARG A 23 -25.46 -73.69 32.79
CA ARG A 23 -26.70 -73.60 33.57
C ARG A 23 -27.11 -74.95 34.10
N LEU A 24 -27.23 -75.02 35.42
CA LEU A 24 -27.69 -76.20 36.13
C LEU A 24 -29.18 -76.44 35.86
N GLN A 25 -29.54 -77.70 35.64
CA GLN A 25 -30.93 -78.12 35.55
C GLN A 25 -31.48 -78.47 36.93
N GLN A 26 -32.80 -78.36 37.08
CA GLN A 26 -33.46 -78.74 38.33
C GLN A 26 -33.76 -80.24 38.33
N GLY A 27 -33.56 -80.90 39.47
CA GLY A 27 -33.92 -82.31 39.66
C GLY A 27 -32.91 -83.33 39.13
N VAL A 28 -31.71 -82.89 38.71
CA VAL A 28 -30.60 -83.76 38.25
C VAL A 28 -29.40 -83.68 39.20
N PRO A 29 -28.50 -84.69 39.23
CA PRO A 29 -27.30 -84.65 40.04
C PRO A 29 -26.36 -83.51 39.64
N LEU A 30 -25.72 -82.88 40.64
CA LEU A 30 -24.63 -81.94 40.41
C LEU A 30 -23.31 -82.70 40.31
N LEU A 31 -22.53 -82.45 39.26
CA LEU A 31 -21.22 -83.08 39.08
C LEU A 31 -20.10 -82.06 39.24
N ASP A 32 -18.98 -82.49 39.84
CA ASP A 32 -17.80 -81.64 40.03
C ASP A 32 -17.19 -81.18 38.68
N ARG A 33 -17.31 -82.01 37.64
CA ARG A 33 -16.87 -81.68 36.28
C ARG A 33 -17.59 -80.44 35.70
N ASP A 34 -18.87 -80.27 36.01
CA ASP A 34 -19.66 -79.13 35.54
C ASP A 34 -19.22 -77.85 36.24
N TRP A 35 -18.80 -77.95 37.49
CA TRP A 35 -18.24 -76.82 38.22
C TRP A 35 -16.86 -76.43 37.70
N ASN A 36 -15.99 -77.41 37.45
CA ASN A 36 -14.65 -77.18 36.92
C ASN A 36 -14.72 -76.52 35.53
N GLU A 37 -15.56 -77.03 34.65
CA GLU A 37 -15.77 -76.48 33.32
C GLU A 37 -16.25 -75.02 33.36
N LEU A 38 -17.12 -74.65 34.31
CA LEU A 38 -17.58 -73.25 34.47
C LEU A 38 -16.42 -72.31 34.81
N GLU A 39 -15.56 -72.72 35.73
CA GLU A 39 -14.40 -71.92 36.15
C GLU A 39 -13.36 -71.83 35.03
N ASP A 40 -13.12 -72.91 34.28
CA ASP A 40 -12.18 -72.91 33.16
C ASP A 40 -12.68 -72.04 31.98
N ILE A 41 -13.98 -72.10 31.65
CA ILE A 41 -14.63 -71.17 30.71
C ILE A 41 -14.39 -69.72 31.15
N ARG A 42 -14.66 -69.41 32.42
CA ARG A 42 -14.52 -68.05 32.95
C ARG A 42 -13.07 -67.57 32.87
N ARG A 43 -12.10 -68.38 33.29
CA ARG A 43 -10.66 -68.04 33.21
C ARG A 43 -10.20 -67.83 31.79
N HIS A 44 -10.64 -68.68 30.87
CA HIS A 44 -10.31 -68.54 29.46
C HIS A 44 -10.81 -67.20 28.90
N VAL A 45 -12.10 -66.89 29.09
CA VAL A 45 -12.69 -65.61 28.62
C VAL A 45 -11.95 -64.40 29.21
N GLU A 46 -11.66 -64.41 30.51
CA GLU A 46 -10.95 -63.32 31.18
C GLU A 46 -9.51 -63.14 30.63
N ALA A 47 -8.79 -64.24 30.41
CA ALA A 47 -7.43 -64.21 29.86
C ALA A 47 -7.40 -63.66 28.42
N MET A 48 -8.38 -64.05 27.58
CA MET A 48 -8.47 -63.55 26.20
C MET A 48 -8.80 -62.06 26.17
N LEU A 49 -9.71 -61.60 27.04
CA LEU A 49 -10.04 -60.16 27.15
C LEU A 49 -8.82 -59.33 27.56
N ARG A 50 -8.05 -59.79 28.56
CA ARG A 50 -6.85 -59.09 29.01
C ARG A 50 -5.78 -59.05 27.92
N THR A 51 -5.47 -60.20 27.34
CA THR A 51 -4.39 -60.36 26.34
C THR A 51 -4.63 -59.49 25.10
N HIS A 52 -5.86 -59.45 24.59
CA HIS A 52 -6.15 -58.82 23.31
C HIS A 52 -6.65 -57.37 23.40
N TYR A 53 -7.18 -56.95 24.56
CA TYR A 53 -7.82 -55.63 24.71
C TYR A 53 -7.21 -54.75 25.80
N VAL A 54 -6.49 -55.30 26.79
CA VAL A 54 -5.84 -54.52 27.87
C VAL A 54 -4.30 -54.49 27.69
N GLY A 55 -3.65 -55.61 27.31
CA GLY A 55 -2.23 -55.74 26.91
C GLY A 55 -1.75 -57.21 26.89
N ASP A 56 -0.70 -57.66 26.17
CA ASP A 56 0.24 -57.00 25.24
C ASP A 56 -0.02 -57.40 23.77
N GLY A 57 -0.08 -56.38 22.89
CA GLY A 57 -0.04 -56.47 21.42
C GLY A 57 -1.41 -56.58 20.71
N VAL A 58 -1.53 -55.97 19.52
CA VAL A 58 -2.73 -56.07 18.64
C VAL A 58 -2.66 -57.40 17.86
N PRO A 59 -3.56 -58.37 18.12
CA PRO A 59 -3.43 -59.73 17.60
C PRO A 59 -3.69 -59.85 16.09
N ASP A 60 -4.58 -59.05 15.52
CA ASP A 60 -4.77 -59.04 14.08
C ASP A 60 -5.46 -57.76 13.59
N VAL A 61 -4.98 -57.20 12.48
CA VAL A 61 -5.61 -56.08 11.75
C VAL A 61 -6.69 -56.60 10.80
N GLU A 62 -6.73 -57.92 10.56
CA GLU A 62 -7.57 -58.57 9.56
C GLU A 62 -8.83 -59.24 10.14
N GLY A 63 -9.00 -59.25 11.47
CA GLY A 63 -10.14 -59.87 12.15
C GLY A 63 -11.53 -59.44 11.68
N PHE A 64 -12.31 -60.36 11.10
CA PHE A 64 -13.64 -60.07 10.53
C PHE A 64 -13.63 -59.03 9.39
N VAL A 65 -12.55 -58.94 8.62
CA VAL A 65 -12.54 -58.07 7.42
C VAL A 65 -13.58 -58.55 6.41
N ILE A 66 -14.38 -57.63 5.89
CA ILE A 66 -15.30 -57.91 4.77
C ILE A 66 -14.53 -57.69 3.48
N SER A 67 -14.53 -58.71 2.61
CA SER A 67 -13.79 -58.68 1.35
C SER A 67 -14.58 -59.32 0.21
N SER A 68 -14.23 -58.96 -1.03
CA SER A 68 -14.82 -59.55 -2.23
C SER A 68 -14.34 -61.00 -2.42
N PRO A 69 -15.19 -61.94 -2.87
CA PRO A 69 -14.82 -63.34 -3.05
C PRO A 69 -13.75 -63.53 -4.13
N PRO A 70 -12.82 -64.48 -3.95
CA PRO A 70 -11.89 -64.86 -5.01
C PRO A 70 -12.67 -65.41 -6.21
N GLY A 71 -12.38 -64.90 -7.42
CA GLY A 71 -13.04 -65.33 -8.65
C GLY A 71 -14.35 -64.62 -8.99
N ASN A 72 -14.71 -63.54 -8.27
CA ASN A 72 -15.89 -62.71 -8.55
C ASN A 72 -17.22 -63.49 -8.50
N ALA A 73 -17.42 -64.32 -7.47
CA ALA A 73 -18.71 -64.96 -7.24
C ALA A 73 -19.81 -63.90 -7.06
N GLU A 74 -20.96 -64.13 -7.72
CA GLU A 74 -22.12 -63.24 -7.67
C GLU A 74 -22.76 -63.27 -6.28
N HIS A 75 -23.20 -62.10 -5.81
CA HIS A 75 -23.92 -61.88 -4.55
C HIS A 75 -23.24 -62.46 -3.30
N GLU A 76 -21.92 -62.37 -3.22
CA GLU A 76 -21.13 -63.01 -2.17
C GLU A 76 -20.14 -62.04 -1.50
N LEU A 77 -19.87 -62.28 -0.21
CA LEU A 77 -18.85 -61.59 0.59
C LEU A 77 -18.06 -62.63 1.38
N ILE A 78 -16.77 -62.37 1.59
CA ILE A 78 -15.92 -63.19 2.45
C ILE A 78 -15.68 -62.46 3.77
N ILE A 79 -15.97 -63.16 4.86
CA ILE A 79 -15.71 -62.72 6.23
C ILE A 79 -14.37 -63.31 6.64
N GLY A 80 -13.37 -62.47 6.83
CA GLY A 80 -12.02 -62.88 7.20
C GLY A 80 -11.96 -63.47 8.62
N PRO A 81 -10.97 -64.35 8.88
CA PRO A 81 -10.73 -64.91 10.21
C PRO A 81 -10.24 -63.83 11.16
N GLY A 82 -10.39 -64.07 12.46
CA GLY A 82 -9.85 -63.29 13.57
C GLY A 82 -10.86 -63.06 14.69
N ARG A 83 -10.60 -62.06 15.54
CA ARG A 83 -11.34 -61.83 16.80
C ARG A 83 -11.98 -60.45 16.81
N CYS A 84 -13.19 -60.32 17.33
CA CYS A 84 -13.90 -59.05 17.42
C CYS A 84 -14.66 -58.94 18.74
N SER A 85 -14.51 -57.80 19.42
CA SER A 85 -15.28 -57.50 20.63
C SER A 85 -16.59 -56.85 20.25
N VAL A 86 -17.72 -57.52 20.52
CA VAL A 86 -19.06 -57.07 20.13
C VAL A 86 -20.05 -57.33 21.25
N GLY A 87 -20.81 -56.32 21.66
CA GLY A 87 -21.86 -56.47 22.67
C GLY A 87 -21.37 -56.95 24.04
N GLY A 88 -20.07 -56.83 24.33
CA GLY A 88 -19.44 -57.39 25.55
C GLY A 88 -18.90 -58.81 25.40
N PHE A 89 -19.07 -59.44 24.23
CA PHE A 89 -18.53 -60.76 23.90
C PHE A 89 -17.25 -60.68 23.09
N ASP A 90 -16.43 -61.72 23.17
CA ASP A 90 -15.22 -61.92 22.38
C ASP A 90 -15.51 -62.99 21.32
N VAL A 91 -15.89 -62.53 20.13
CA VAL A 91 -16.32 -63.41 19.04
C VAL A 91 -15.10 -63.81 18.22
N VAL A 92 -15.03 -65.09 17.85
CA VAL A 92 -13.90 -65.65 17.09
C VAL A 92 -14.40 -66.28 15.78
N ASN A 93 -13.89 -65.77 14.67
CA ASN A 93 -13.97 -66.44 13.38
C ASN A 93 -12.64 -67.14 13.09
N ARG A 94 -12.62 -68.46 13.00
CA ARG A 94 -11.35 -69.22 12.90
C ARG A 94 -10.84 -69.34 11.47
N VAL A 95 -11.74 -69.35 10.51
CA VAL A 95 -11.44 -69.55 9.09
C VAL A 95 -12.23 -68.53 8.26
N PRO A 96 -11.81 -68.17 7.04
CA PRO A 96 -12.65 -67.38 6.17
C PRO A 96 -14.00 -68.07 5.93
N VAL A 97 -15.11 -67.34 6.10
CA VAL A 97 -16.47 -67.84 5.89
C VAL A 97 -17.14 -67.02 4.80
N ALA A 98 -17.76 -67.68 3.81
CA ALA A 98 -18.58 -67.02 2.82
C ALA A 98 -19.94 -66.64 3.44
N TYR A 99 -20.43 -65.43 3.16
CA TYR A 99 -21.67 -64.92 3.73
C TYR A 99 -22.86 -65.85 3.48
N SER A 100 -22.95 -66.44 2.28
CA SER A 100 -24.03 -67.40 1.93
C SER A 100 -23.99 -68.70 2.72
N THR A 101 -22.85 -69.06 3.33
CA THR A 101 -22.65 -70.35 4.02
C THR A 101 -23.02 -70.33 5.50
N GLN A 102 -23.47 -69.18 6.02
CA GLN A 102 -23.80 -69.01 7.45
C GLN A 102 -25.19 -69.57 7.85
N GLY A 103 -25.97 -70.13 6.91
CA GLY A 103 -27.27 -70.79 7.17
C GLY A 103 -28.21 -70.80 5.97
N GLU A 104 -29.34 -71.52 6.06
CA GLU A 104 -30.19 -71.88 4.90
C GLU A 104 -30.91 -70.71 4.16
N GLN A 105 -30.88 -69.46 4.65
CA GLN A 105 -31.54 -68.31 3.98
C GLN A 105 -30.80 -66.97 4.17
N ILE A 106 -29.51 -66.91 3.85
CA ILE A 106 -28.74 -65.65 3.90
C ILE A 106 -28.23 -65.31 2.49
N GLN A 107 -29.00 -64.49 1.76
CA GLN A 107 -28.57 -63.91 0.49
C GLN A 107 -28.32 -62.41 0.66
N LEU A 108 -27.31 -61.90 -0.05
CA LEU A 108 -27.05 -60.47 -0.13
C LEU A 108 -28.22 -59.78 -0.86
N PRO A 109 -28.87 -58.77 -0.26
CA PRO A 109 -30.02 -58.11 -0.87
C PRO A 109 -29.67 -57.58 -2.27
N GLU A 110 -30.51 -57.87 -3.26
CA GLU A 110 -30.36 -57.40 -4.64
C GLU A 110 -30.50 -55.87 -4.77
N ALA A 111 -29.70 -55.29 -5.66
CA ALA A 111 -29.88 -53.92 -6.11
C ALA A 111 -30.99 -53.90 -7.19
N THR A 112 -32.25 -53.91 -6.74
CA THR A 112 -33.40 -53.85 -7.64
C THR A 112 -33.72 -52.39 -7.99
N GLY A 113 -33.33 -51.94 -9.19
CA GLY A 113 -33.64 -50.60 -9.72
C GLY A 113 -32.41 -49.83 -10.24
N ALA A 114 -32.62 -48.59 -10.70
CA ALA A 114 -31.59 -47.76 -11.33
C ALA A 114 -30.61 -47.09 -10.34
N ASP A 115 -30.88 -47.17 -9.04
CA ASP A 115 -30.09 -46.50 -7.99
C ASP A 115 -29.26 -47.51 -7.18
N PRO A 116 -28.02 -47.17 -6.81
CA PRO A 116 -27.19 -48.04 -5.97
C PRO A 116 -27.78 -48.22 -4.58
N VAL A 117 -27.65 -49.43 -4.02
CA VAL A 117 -28.14 -49.78 -2.69
C VAL A 117 -26.99 -49.78 -1.69
N ASN A 118 -27.11 -48.95 -0.65
CA ASN A 118 -26.16 -48.91 0.45
C ASN A 118 -26.54 -49.93 1.53
N LEU A 119 -25.64 -50.88 1.77
CA LEU A 119 -25.77 -51.90 2.81
C LEU A 119 -24.79 -51.62 3.95
N THR A 120 -25.26 -51.74 5.18
CA THR A 120 -24.37 -51.83 6.35
C THR A 120 -24.24 -53.29 6.76
N VAL A 121 -23.01 -53.80 6.72
CA VAL A 121 -22.65 -55.16 7.16
C VAL A 121 -22.28 -55.10 8.64
N TYR A 122 -22.94 -55.89 9.48
CA TYR A 122 -22.72 -55.89 10.92
C TYR A 122 -22.58 -57.30 11.48
N LEU A 123 -21.82 -57.42 12.57
CA LEU A 123 -21.61 -58.64 13.34
C LEU A 123 -22.62 -58.68 14.50
N GLU A 124 -23.35 -59.78 14.61
CA GLU A 124 -24.31 -60.03 15.68
C GLU A 124 -23.90 -61.27 16.48
N PRO A 125 -23.58 -61.13 17.77
CA PRO A 125 -23.35 -62.26 18.67
C PRO A 125 -24.70 -62.84 19.13
N ALA A 126 -24.76 -64.16 19.27
CA ALA A 126 -25.92 -64.87 19.80
C ALA A 126 -25.47 -65.89 20.85
N VAL A 127 -26.19 -65.99 21.96
CA VAL A 127 -25.94 -67.04 22.96
C VAL A 127 -27.00 -68.13 22.79
N LEU A 128 -26.56 -69.32 22.40
CA LEU A 128 -27.40 -70.48 22.19
C LEU A 128 -27.35 -71.40 23.40
N ARG A 129 -28.50 -71.97 23.76
CA ARG A 129 -28.59 -72.99 24.79
C ARG A 129 -28.38 -74.36 24.16
N ILE A 130 -27.33 -75.05 24.56
CA ILE A 130 -26.92 -76.36 24.03
C ILE A 130 -27.21 -77.42 25.09
N GLY A 131 -27.94 -78.45 24.68
CA GLY A 131 -28.16 -79.67 25.46
C GLY A 131 -27.69 -80.92 24.74
N GLU A 132 -27.98 -82.09 25.30
CA GLU A 132 -27.51 -83.39 24.79
C GLU A 132 -27.95 -83.70 23.35
N SER A 133 -29.06 -83.11 22.89
CA SER A 133 -29.50 -83.23 21.50
C SER A 133 -28.58 -82.53 20.51
N ASP A 134 -27.90 -81.48 20.96
CA ASP A 134 -27.02 -80.64 20.14
C ASP A 134 -25.54 -81.02 20.31
N ASP A 135 -25.15 -81.41 21.52
CA ASP A 135 -23.84 -81.98 21.84
C ASP A 135 -24.01 -83.27 22.64
N PRO A 136 -23.85 -84.46 21.99
CA PRO A 136 -23.98 -85.74 22.65
C PRO A 136 -23.03 -85.96 23.83
N ASP A 137 -21.93 -85.20 23.94
CA ASP A 137 -21.01 -85.29 25.08
C ASP A 137 -21.67 -84.85 26.40
N LEU A 138 -22.75 -84.05 26.32
CA LEU A 138 -23.52 -83.59 27.48
C LEU A 138 -24.44 -84.65 28.07
N ALA A 139 -24.68 -85.77 27.37
CA ALA A 139 -25.43 -86.92 27.90
C ALA A 139 -24.68 -87.65 29.02
N ASN A 140 -23.39 -87.32 29.24
CA ASN A 140 -22.54 -87.89 30.28
C ASN A 140 -22.51 -89.44 30.26
N ALA A 141 -22.49 -90.06 29.08
CA ALA A 141 -22.55 -91.51 28.89
C ALA A 141 -21.43 -92.30 29.61
N GLN A 142 -20.33 -91.63 29.91
CA GLN A 142 -19.17 -92.12 30.64
C GLN A 142 -19.34 -92.14 32.16
N ASP A 143 -20.33 -91.42 32.71
CA ASP A 143 -20.51 -91.23 34.15
C ASP A 143 -21.94 -91.65 34.59
N VAL A 144 -22.85 -90.67 34.68
CA VAL A 144 -24.23 -90.84 35.18
C VAL A 144 -25.24 -91.13 34.07
N ASN A 145 -24.79 -91.08 32.81
CA ASN A 145 -25.59 -91.35 31.60
C ASN A 145 -26.93 -90.59 31.59
N VAL A 146 -26.87 -89.33 32.03
CA VAL A 146 -27.96 -88.35 32.02
C VAL A 146 -27.35 -86.95 31.90
N GLU A 147 -28.02 -86.08 31.16
CA GLU A 147 -27.69 -84.66 31.13
C GLU A 147 -27.88 -84.03 32.53
N THR A 148 -26.82 -83.41 33.05
CA THR A 148 -26.82 -82.77 34.39
C THR A 148 -26.93 -81.25 34.31
N CYS A 149 -26.58 -80.67 33.18
CA CYS A 149 -26.61 -79.24 32.94
C CYS A 149 -26.47 -78.96 31.45
N VAL A 150 -26.80 -77.73 31.08
CA VAL A 150 -26.78 -77.24 29.70
C VAL A 150 -25.76 -76.13 29.56
N ARG A 151 -25.23 -75.94 28.35
CA ARG A 151 -24.19 -74.94 28.05
C ARG A 151 -24.78 -73.74 27.33
N ASP A 152 -24.32 -72.55 27.68
CA ASP A 152 -24.52 -71.36 26.88
C ASP A 152 -23.32 -71.25 25.92
N ARG A 153 -23.55 -71.45 24.62
CA ARG A 153 -22.53 -71.33 23.56
C ARG A 153 -22.64 -69.97 22.88
N LEU A 154 -21.51 -69.28 22.71
CA LEU A 154 -21.46 -68.06 21.92
C LEU A 154 -21.32 -68.42 20.44
N ASP A 155 -22.31 -68.00 19.67
CA ASP A 155 -22.35 -68.08 18.23
C ASP A 155 -22.37 -66.67 17.63
N TRP A 156 -22.20 -66.57 16.32
CA TRP A 156 -22.21 -65.29 15.63
C TRP A 156 -22.69 -65.42 14.20
N ALA A 157 -23.33 -64.35 13.72
CA ALA A 157 -23.67 -64.21 12.32
C ALA A 157 -23.27 -62.82 11.84
N VAL A 158 -22.83 -62.74 10.59
CA VAL A 158 -22.78 -61.46 9.90
C VAL A 158 -24.13 -61.27 9.23
N LYS A 159 -24.70 -60.08 9.36
CA LYS A 159 -25.98 -59.72 8.76
C LYS A 159 -25.84 -58.38 8.06
N VAL A 160 -26.82 -58.08 7.21
CA VAL A 160 -26.86 -56.84 6.44
C VAL A 160 -28.17 -56.12 6.64
N VAL A 161 -28.12 -54.80 6.61
CA VAL A 161 -29.27 -53.92 6.69
C VAL A 161 -29.18 -52.85 5.60
N ARG A 162 -30.30 -52.53 4.95
CA ARG A 162 -30.36 -51.51 3.90
C ARG A 162 -30.49 -50.12 4.53
N PHE A 163 -29.70 -49.15 4.08
CA PHE A 163 -29.93 -47.76 4.47
C PHE A 163 -31.36 -47.31 4.07
N PRO A 164 -32.11 -46.58 4.92
CA PRO A 164 -31.69 -45.91 6.16
C PRO A 164 -31.83 -46.73 7.45
N ASP A 165 -32.18 -48.02 7.37
CA ASP A 165 -32.28 -48.86 8.56
C ASP A 165 -30.90 -49.01 9.22
N VAL A 166 -30.89 -49.04 10.56
CA VAL A 166 -29.67 -49.12 11.36
C VAL A 166 -29.51 -50.50 11.99
N PRO A 167 -28.26 -50.99 12.18
CA PRO A 167 -28.03 -52.23 12.90
C PRO A 167 -28.65 -52.20 14.30
N PRO A 168 -29.22 -53.33 14.80
CA PRO A 168 -29.79 -53.40 16.14
C PRO A 168 -28.77 -53.06 17.25
N PRO A 169 -29.22 -52.57 18.42
CA PRO A 169 -28.34 -52.39 19.58
C PRO A 169 -27.62 -53.69 19.96
N GLY A 170 -26.36 -53.59 20.39
CA GLY A 170 -25.54 -54.75 20.76
C GLY A 170 -24.78 -55.42 19.60
N THR A 171 -24.98 -54.94 18.36
CA THR A 171 -24.21 -55.36 17.18
C THR A 171 -23.03 -54.43 16.89
N TYR A 172 -22.15 -54.83 15.97
CA TYR A 172 -20.99 -54.03 15.56
C TYR A 172 -20.89 -53.89 14.05
N ALA A 173 -20.83 -52.67 13.54
CA ALA A 173 -20.67 -52.41 12.12
C ALA A 173 -19.26 -52.80 11.65
N LEU A 174 -19.19 -53.69 10.66
CA LEU A 174 -17.93 -54.16 10.06
C LEU A 174 -17.58 -53.37 8.81
N ALA A 175 -18.53 -53.17 7.90
CA ALA A 175 -18.27 -52.48 6.64
C ALA A 175 -19.54 -51.84 6.09
N GLN A 176 -19.35 -50.89 5.19
CA GLN A 176 -20.39 -50.40 4.28
C GLN A 176 -20.12 -50.98 2.90
N VAL A 177 -21.16 -51.52 2.27
CA VAL A 177 -21.08 -52.09 0.91
C VAL A 177 -22.05 -51.33 0.02
N ILE A 178 -21.54 -50.75 -1.06
CA ILE A 178 -22.34 -50.08 -2.08
C ILE A 178 -22.59 -51.07 -3.21
N ARG A 179 -23.85 -51.44 -3.43
CA ARG A 179 -24.20 -52.26 -4.59
C ARG A 179 -24.64 -51.36 -5.73
N GLU A 180 -23.85 -51.31 -6.80
CA GLU A 180 -24.21 -50.63 -8.03
C GLU A 180 -25.41 -51.32 -8.71
N ALA A 181 -26.22 -50.53 -9.42
CA ALA A 181 -27.38 -51.04 -10.16
C ALA A 181 -26.92 -52.04 -11.24
N ASP A 182 -27.65 -53.16 -11.36
CA ASP A 182 -27.39 -54.24 -12.32
C ASP A 182 -25.98 -54.88 -12.23
N GLU A 183 -25.24 -54.70 -11.12
CA GLU A 183 -24.00 -55.43 -10.84
C GLU A 183 -24.23 -56.54 -9.79
N ASP A 184 -23.92 -57.78 -10.20
CA ASP A 184 -24.07 -58.97 -9.36
C ASP A 184 -22.83 -59.25 -8.51
N VAL A 185 -21.67 -58.71 -8.88
CA VAL A 185 -20.38 -58.92 -8.20
C VAL A 185 -20.01 -57.74 -7.33
N VAL A 186 -19.79 -57.98 -6.03
CA VAL A 186 -19.23 -56.97 -5.11
C VAL A 186 -17.71 -56.93 -5.24
N ARG A 187 -17.13 -55.80 -5.65
CA ARG A 187 -15.68 -55.61 -5.82
C ARG A 187 -15.08 -54.91 -4.60
N ARG A 188 -13.77 -54.99 -4.43
CA ARG A 188 -13.04 -54.33 -3.33
C ARG A 188 -13.32 -52.82 -3.20
N LYS A 189 -13.48 -52.11 -4.32
CA LYS A 189 -13.77 -50.66 -4.34
C LYS A 189 -15.16 -50.32 -3.77
N ASP A 190 -16.07 -51.29 -3.76
CA ASP A 190 -17.46 -51.15 -3.32
C ASP A 190 -17.61 -51.34 -1.80
N ILE A 191 -16.52 -51.74 -1.13
CA ILE A 191 -16.47 -52.07 0.30
C ILE A 191 -15.67 -50.98 1.03
N SER A 192 -16.29 -50.31 1.98
CA SER A 192 -15.65 -49.40 2.93
C SER A 192 -15.59 -50.05 4.31
N ASP A 193 -14.38 -50.25 4.84
CA ASP A 193 -14.17 -50.84 6.17
C ASP A 193 -14.59 -49.84 7.26
N LEU A 194 -15.43 -50.27 8.20
CA LEU A 194 -15.92 -49.47 9.32
C LEU A 194 -15.36 -49.94 10.67
N ARG A 195 -14.51 -50.97 10.69
CA ARG A 195 -13.95 -51.54 11.93
C ARG A 195 -12.98 -50.55 12.60
N ARG A 196 -13.17 -50.33 13.89
CA ARG A 196 -12.18 -49.76 14.79
C ARG A 196 -11.13 -50.82 15.12
N THR A 197 -9.98 -50.76 14.46
CA THR A 197 -8.82 -51.63 14.72
C THR A 197 -7.86 -50.99 15.73
N ARG A 198 -6.86 -51.75 16.22
CA ARG A 198 -5.81 -51.28 17.14
C ARG A 198 -6.32 -50.71 18.48
N LEU A 199 -7.28 -51.39 19.11
CA LEU A 199 -7.89 -51.00 20.38
C LEU A 199 -7.01 -51.27 21.63
N SER A 200 -5.72 -51.55 21.49
CA SER A 200 -4.88 -51.80 22.67
C SER A 200 -4.52 -50.49 23.39
N LEU A 201 -4.71 -50.46 24.72
CA LEU A 201 -4.38 -49.30 25.55
C LEU A 201 -2.89 -48.93 25.43
N ALA A 202 -2.01 -49.93 25.36
CA ALA A 202 -0.57 -49.76 25.15
C ALA A 202 -0.25 -48.96 23.87
N THR A 203 -0.83 -49.34 22.72
CA THR A 203 -0.60 -48.60 21.47
C THR A 203 -1.15 -47.17 21.49
N THR A 204 -2.13 -46.88 22.35
CA THR A 204 -2.67 -45.52 22.50
C THR A 204 -1.70 -44.66 23.30
N VAL A 205 -1.11 -45.22 24.36
CA VAL A 205 -0.07 -44.55 25.17
C VAL A 205 1.16 -44.23 24.33
N ASP A 206 1.70 -45.19 23.57
CA ASP A 206 2.88 -44.96 22.71
C ASP A 206 2.67 -43.84 21.68
N ARG A 207 1.44 -43.76 21.12
CA ARG A 207 1.07 -42.70 20.19
C ARG A 207 0.94 -41.35 20.87
N MET A 208 0.45 -41.33 22.11
CA MET A 208 0.35 -40.10 22.90
C MET A 208 1.75 -39.57 23.24
N ASP A 209 2.66 -40.43 23.67
CA ASP A 209 4.07 -40.08 23.94
C ASP A 209 4.75 -39.53 22.67
N SER A 210 4.52 -40.18 21.53
CA SER A 210 5.04 -39.71 20.24
C SER A 210 4.47 -38.34 19.84
N ALA A 211 3.19 -38.09 20.10
CA ALA A 211 2.54 -36.81 19.82
C ALA A 211 3.06 -35.70 20.76
N GLU A 212 3.26 -36.01 22.04
CA GLU A 212 3.85 -35.08 23.01
C GLU A 212 5.29 -34.70 22.63
N ALA A 213 6.09 -35.67 22.17
CA ALA A 213 7.44 -35.41 21.67
C ALA A 213 7.44 -34.48 20.44
N GLN A 214 6.52 -34.70 19.49
CA GLN A 214 6.35 -33.82 18.33
C GLN A 214 5.92 -32.41 18.73
N ALA A 215 4.97 -32.28 19.65
CA ALA A 215 4.50 -30.99 20.15
C ALA A 215 5.63 -30.21 20.86
N ALA A 216 6.46 -30.88 21.65
CA ALA A 216 7.65 -30.29 22.27
C ALA A 216 8.65 -29.80 21.21
N GLY A 217 8.89 -30.59 20.16
CA GLY A 217 9.73 -30.19 19.02
C GLY A 217 9.22 -28.94 18.31
N LEU A 218 7.92 -28.88 18.03
CA LEU A 218 7.29 -27.72 17.38
C LEU A 218 7.40 -26.46 18.24
N LYS A 219 7.17 -26.59 19.55
CA LYS A 219 7.30 -25.47 20.50
C LYS A 219 8.72 -24.89 20.52
N LYS A 220 9.74 -25.76 20.46
CA LYS A 220 11.15 -25.33 20.39
C LYS A 220 11.44 -24.57 19.09
N LEU A 221 11.02 -25.11 17.95
CA LEU A 221 11.14 -24.45 16.64
C LEU A 221 10.48 -23.06 16.64
N LEU A 222 9.27 -22.94 17.18
CA LEU A 222 8.58 -21.64 17.28
C LEU A 222 9.33 -20.62 18.14
N GLN A 223 9.94 -21.05 19.25
CA GLN A 223 10.76 -20.17 20.08
C GLN A 223 12.03 -19.71 19.35
N GLU A 224 12.69 -20.61 18.62
CA GLU A 224 13.87 -20.28 17.81
C GLU A 224 13.52 -19.29 16.69
N THR A 225 12.45 -19.55 15.93
CA THR A 225 11.98 -18.64 14.87
C THR A 225 11.61 -17.26 15.43
N ARG A 226 10.94 -17.20 16.59
CA ARG A 226 10.63 -15.93 17.26
C ARG A 226 11.89 -15.16 17.62
N SER A 227 12.89 -15.83 18.20
CA SER A 227 14.17 -15.19 18.53
C SER A 227 14.90 -14.66 17.30
N GLN A 228 14.86 -15.39 16.18
CA GLN A 228 15.43 -14.93 14.91
C GLN A 228 14.70 -13.70 14.37
N LEU A 229 13.36 -13.70 14.42
CA LEU A 229 12.55 -12.56 14.00
C LEU A 229 12.85 -11.32 14.86
N ASP A 230 13.01 -11.48 16.17
CA ASP A 230 13.37 -10.39 17.09
C ASP A 230 14.80 -9.88 16.85
N ALA A 231 15.71 -10.72 16.36
CA ALA A 231 17.05 -10.29 15.92
C ALA A 231 16.98 -9.47 14.64
N VAL A 232 16.28 -9.97 13.61
CA VAL A 232 16.09 -9.25 12.33
C VAL A 232 15.41 -7.90 12.55
N LYS A 233 14.40 -7.84 13.43
CA LYS A 233 13.73 -6.59 13.78
C LYS A 233 14.72 -5.57 14.38
N ARG A 234 15.58 -5.99 15.31
CA ARG A 234 16.61 -5.11 15.91
C ARG A 234 17.64 -4.63 14.89
N ASP A 235 18.02 -5.48 13.94
CA ASP A 235 18.96 -5.10 12.88
C ASP A 235 18.33 -4.09 11.91
N LEU A 236 17.06 -4.29 11.53
CA LEU A 236 16.31 -3.33 10.72
C LEU A 236 16.16 -1.98 11.43
N ASP A 237 15.86 -2.00 12.73
CA ASP A 237 15.69 -0.78 13.54
C ASP A 237 17.01 0.01 13.68
N ARG A 238 18.17 -0.62 13.48
CA ARG A 238 19.50 0.04 13.42
C ARG A 238 19.83 0.62 12.05
N LEU A 239 19.31 0.01 10.99
CA LEU A 239 19.64 0.36 9.61
C LEU A 239 18.83 1.56 9.11
N PHE A 240 17.57 1.69 9.52
CA PHE A 240 16.66 2.70 9.00
C PHE A 240 16.14 3.63 10.10
N TRP A 241 16.06 4.92 9.77
CA TRP A 241 15.47 5.95 10.62
C TRP A 241 14.13 6.41 10.06
N GLU A 242 13.25 6.86 10.93
CA GLU A 242 12.02 7.54 10.56
C GLU A 242 12.30 9.04 10.42
N VAL A 243 11.84 9.61 9.32
CA VAL A 243 12.05 11.03 9.00
C VAL A 243 10.72 11.71 8.76
N GLN A 244 10.52 12.82 9.46
CA GLN A 244 9.42 13.73 9.22
C GLN A 244 9.96 15.09 8.81
N VAL A 245 9.51 15.59 7.65
CA VAL A 245 9.87 16.92 7.16
C VAL A 245 8.72 17.88 7.42
N GLN A 246 9.04 19.07 7.93
CA GLN A 246 8.08 20.13 8.22
C GLN A 246 8.59 21.48 7.67
N PRO A 247 7.73 22.27 7.00
CA PRO A 247 6.38 21.90 6.56
C PRO A 247 6.43 20.79 5.47
N THR A 248 5.33 20.08 5.24
CA THR A 248 5.21 19.16 4.08
C THR A 248 4.93 19.91 2.80
N ARG A 249 4.24 21.05 2.90
CA ARG A 249 4.01 21.99 1.81
C ARG A 249 3.83 23.40 2.38
N THR A 250 4.42 24.40 1.72
CA THR A 250 4.17 25.80 2.04
C THR A 250 4.32 26.67 0.80
N ASP A 251 3.77 27.88 0.87
CA ASP A 251 3.91 28.89 -0.16
C ASP A 251 4.71 30.08 0.40
N ALA A 252 5.45 30.79 -0.44
CA ALA A 252 6.27 31.96 -0.09
C ALA A 252 6.42 32.92 -1.28
N LEU A 253 6.92 34.13 -1.08
CA LEU A 253 7.24 35.07 -2.15
C LEU A 253 8.66 34.83 -2.69
N PHE A 254 8.92 35.21 -3.94
CA PHE A 254 10.29 35.32 -4.43
C PHE A 254 11.13 36.19 -3.47
N GLY A 255 12.31 35.70 -3.07
CA GLY A 255 13.21 36.31 -2.09
C GLY A 255 12.98 35.88 -0.64
N ASP A 256 11.88 35.21 -0.31
CA ASP A 256 11.61 34.75 1.06
C ASP A 256 12.54 33.62 1.51
N ARG A 257 12.71 33.56 2.84
CA ARG A 257 13.30 32.43 3.56
C ARG A 257 12.18 31.53 4.09
N VAL A 258 12.26 30.26 3.74
CA VAL A 258 11.33 29.24 4.23
C VAL A 258 12.10 28.29 5.14
N PRO A 259 11.87 28.32 6.46
CA PRO A 259 12.51 27.38 7.36
C PRO A 259 11.93 25.98 7.15
N VAL A 260 12.80 25.03 6.81
CA VAL A 260 12.47 23.62 6.68
C VAL A 260 13.19 22.85 7.76
N SER A 261 12.41 22.16 8.59
CA SER A 261 12.90 21.32 9.67
C SER A 261 12.69 19.84 9.34
N VAL A 262 13.70 19.04 9.66
CA VAL A 262 13.67 17.59 9.52
C VAL A 262 13.86 16.98 10.90
N ILE A 263 12.91 16.14 11.28
CA ILE A 263 12.88 15.43 12.55
C ILE A 263 13.26 13.97 12.27
N VAL A 264 14.37 13.53 12.85
CA VAL A 264 14.91 12.19 12.70
C VAL A 264 14.70 11.41 13.98
N ARG A 265 14.02 10.27 13.86
CA ARG A 265 13.76 9.35 14.97
C ARG A 265 14.19 7.93 14.61
N THR A 266 14.52 7.15 15.62
CA THR A 266 14.58 5.71 15.48
C THR A 266 13.16 5.16 15.26
N ARG A 267 13.03 3.93 14.76
CA ARG A 267 11.72 3.26 14.66
C ARG A 267 11.02 3.06 16.02
N GLY A 268 11.77 3.14 17.12
CA GLY A 268 11.23 3.14 18.47
C GLY A 268 10.64 4.50 18.90
N GLY A 269 10.74 5.53 18.07
CA GLY A 269 10.26 6.89 18.34
C GLY A 269 11.29 7.80 19.04
N GLU A 270 12.44 7.28 19.46
CA GLU A 270 13.49 8.07 20.12
C GLU A 270 14.20 9.02 19.14
N PRO A 271 14.50 10.27 19.52
CA PRO A 271 15.21 11.21 18.66
C PRO A 271 16.66 10.76 18.39
N VAL A 272 17.16 11.04 17.18
CA VAL A 272 18.53 10.71 16.77
C VAL A 272 19.38 11.99 16.70
N PRO A 273 20.18 12.31 17.73
CA PRO A 273 21.09 13.45 17.71
C PRO A 273 22.34 13.17 16.87
N GLY A 274 22.92 14.21 16.28
CA GLY A 274 24.17 14.12 15.51
C GLY A 274 24.05 13.49 14.12
N ALA A 275 22.84 13.10 13.69
CA ALA A 275 22.58 12.67 12.33
C ALA A 275 22.82 13.83 11.36
N VAL A 276 23.44 13.54 10.23
CA VAL A 276 23.77 14.53 9.20
C VAL A 276 22.65 14.55 8.16
N ALA A 277 22.01 15.70 8.01
CA ALA A 277 20.99 15.97 7.00
C ALA A 277 21.60 16.76 5.84
N ALA A 278 21.64 16.14 4.65
CA ALA A 278 22.10 16.76 3.42
C ALA A 278 20.90 17.15 2.55
N PHE A 279 20.79 18.42 2.24
CA PHE A 279 19.68 19.02 1.51
C PHE A 279 20.09 19.39 0.09
N SER A 280 19.18 19.17 -0.86
CA SER A 280 19.35 19.56 -2.26
C SER A 280 18.02 19.97 -2.85
N THR A 281 18.02 20.97 -3.74
CA THR A 281 16.80 21.46 -4.39
C THR A 281 16.99 21.64 -5.89
N ASP A 282 15.90 21.55 -6.65
CA ASP A 282 15.86 21.85 -8.09
C ASP A 282 15.73 23.35 -8.38
N TRP A 283 15.25 24.13 -7.41
CA TRP A 283 15.14 25.59 -7.50
C TRP A 283 15.23 26.26 -6.13
N GLY A 284 15.84 27.44 -6.06
CA GLY A 284 16.16 28.08 -4.79
C GLY A 284 17.59 27.79 -4.34
N THR A 285 17.95 28.38 -3.21
CA THR A 285 19.23 28.12 -2.53
C THR A 285 18.92 27.63 -1.12
N VAL A 286 19.59 26.56 -0.68
CA VAL A 286 19.43 26.01 0.68
C VAL A 286 20.65 26.38 1.50
N GLU A 287 20.42 27.02 2.65
CA GLU A 287 21.51 27.45 3.54
C GLU A 287 21.20 27.05 5.00
N PRO A 288 22.09 26.30 5.67
CA PRO A 288 23.19 25.52 5.08
C PRO A 288 22.66 24.28 4.33
N ALA A 289 23.35 23.84 3.28
CA ALA A 289 22.99 22.60 2.57
C ALA A 289 23.26 21.32 3.38
N LEU A 290 24.03 21.42 4.47
CA LEU A 290 24.38 20.31 5.35
C LEU A 290 24.27 20.77 6.81
N VAL A 291 23.49 20.04 7.62
CA VAL A 291 23.29 20.35 9.05
C VAL A 291 23.22 19.07 9.86
N THR A 292 23.61 19.15 11.13
CA THR A 292 23.50 18.03 12.08
C THR A 292 22.28 18.20 12.98
N THR A 293 21.62 17.10 13.31
CA THR A 293 20.45 17.12 14.19
C THR A 293 20.82 17.47 15.63
N ASP A 294 19.98 18.26 16.28
CA ASP A 294 20.10 18.64 17.69
C ASP A 294 19.79 17.46 18.65
N ALA A 295 19.80 17.72 19.96
CA ALA A 295 19.46 16.73 20.99
C ALA A 295 18.04 16.15 20.87
N ARG A 296 17.14 16.81 20.13
CA ARG A 296 15.77 16.37 19.84
C ARG A 296 15.65 15.70 18.47
N GLY A 297 16.77 15.46 17.79
CA GLY A 297 16.79 14.87 16.45
C GLY A 297 16.34 15.83 15.36
N ILE A 298 16.38 17.15 15.59
CA ILE A 298 15.87 18.16 14.65
C ILE A 298 17.03 18.86 13.95
N ALA A 299 16.95 18.94 12.63
CA ALA A 299 17.83 19.72 11.78
C ALA A 299 17.01 20.74 10.99
N THR A 300 17.39 22.02 11.03
CA THR A 300 16.65 23.10 10.34
C THR A 300 17.57 23.83 9.36
N VAL A 301 17.05 24.10 8.17
CA VAL A 301 17.70 24.86 7.10
C VAL A 301 16.73 25.87 6.52
N ASP A 302 17.24 26.91 5.86
CA ASP A 302 16.40 27.84 5.11
C ASP A 302 16.47 27.55 3.61
N LEU A 303 15.31 27.36 3.00
CA LEU A 303 15.15 27.41 1.55
C LEU A 303 14.83 28.84 1.13
N ILE A 304 15.72 29.45 0.35
CA ILE A 304 15.61 30.83 -0.12
C ILE A 304 15.09 30.84 -1.55
N GLY A 305 14.03 31.60 -1.80
CA GLY A 305 13.33 31.64 -3.08
C GLY A 305 14.01 32.46 -4.17
N VAL A 306 15.21 32.08 -4.60
CA VAL A 306 16.02 32.78 -5.61
C VAL A 306 16.59 31.84 -6.67
N ARG A 307 17.21 32.37 -7.73
CA ARG A 307 17.87 31.56 -8.75
C ARG A 307 19.08 30.80 -8.15
N HIS A 308 19.15 29.49 -8.35
CA HIS A 308 20.11 28.60 -7.68
C HIS A 308 21.58 28.77 -8.13
N ASP A 309 21.82 29.39 -9.27
CA ASP A 309 23.15 29.62 -9.87
C ASP A 309 23.85 30.88 -9.33
N VAL A 310 23.18 31.68 -8.50
CA VAL A 310 23.75 32.85 -7.84
C VAL A 310 23.91 32.55 -6.35
N PRO A 311 25.14 32.50 -5.83
CA PRO A 311 25.36 32.38 -4.39
C PRO A 311 24.63 33.48 -3.62
N VAL A 312 23.93 33.10 -2.56
CA VAL A 312 23.25 34.04 -1.68
C VAL A 312 24.21 34.48 -0.59
N HIS A 313 24.40 35.79 -0.45
CA HIS A 313 25.19 36.34 0.66
C HIS A 313 24.29 36.68 1.84
N ILE A 314 24.78 36.46 3.06
CA ILE A 314 24.03 36.73 4.30
C ILE A 314 23.58 38.19 4.38
N GLU A 315 24.39 39.13 3.88
CA GLU A 315 24.08 40.56 3.84
C GLU A 315 22.88 40.88 2.93
N ASP A 316 22.67 40.10 1.86
CA ASP A 316 21.58 40.31 0.92
C ASP A 316 20.23 39.84 1.51
N LEU A 317 20.24 38.89 2.44
CA LEU A 317 19.04 38.27 3.02
C LEU A 317 18.15 39.29 3.75
N ALA A 318 18.73 40.19 4.53
CA ALA A 318 17.97 41.20 5.27
C ALA A 318 17.24 42.18 4.32
N ILE A 319 17.82 42.44 3.15
CA ILE A 319 17.20 43.30 2.13
C ILE A 319 16.12 42.52 1.38
N LEU A 320 16.35 41.25 1.03
CA LEU A 320 15.33 40.39 0.41
C LEU A 320 14.10 40.19 1.32
N GLU A 321 14.29 40.04 2.62
CA GLU A 321 13.20 39.97 3.60
C GLU A 321 12.39 41.27 3.64
N ARG A 322 13.06 42.43 3.57
CA ARG A 322 12.41 43.73 3.47
C ARG A 322 11.61 43.88 2.17
N VAL A 323 12.18 43.44 1.05
CA VAL A 323 11.50 43.39 -0.26
C VAL A 323 10.24 42.54 -0.17
N SER A 324 10.34 41.33 0.38
CA SER A 324 9.19 40.45 0.53
C SER A 324 8.11 41.06 1.44
N THR A 325 8.51 41.68 2.55
CA THR A 325 7.57 42.37 3.46
C THR A 325 6.78 43.46 2.73
N LYS A 326 7.45 44.27 1.89
CA LYS A 326 6.79 45.29 1.06
C LYS A 326 5.78 44.66 0.10
N VAL A 327 6.16 43.59 -0.58
CA VAL A 327 5.28 42.89 -1.53
C VAL A 327 4.09 42.24 -0.82
N SER A 328 4.35 41.59 0.32
CA SER A 328 3.33 40.98 1.19
C SER A 328 2.29 42.00 1.65
N SER A 329 2.73 43.21 2.02
CA SER A 329 1.81 44.29 2.43
C SER A 329 0.88 44.79 1.31
N ALA A 330 1.23 44.55 0.05
CA ALA A 330 0.43 44.90 -1.12
C ALA A 330 -0.45 43.73 -1.62
N MET A 331 -0.47 42.61 -0.90
CA MET A 331 -1.29 41.45 -1.28
C MET A 331 -2.75 41.66 -0.86
N VAL A 332 -3.66 41.39 -1.78
CA VAL A 332 -5.10 41.40 -1.52
C VAL A 332 -5.53 39.99 -1.16
N THR A 333 -5.93 39.79 0.10
CA THR A 333 -6.48 38.51 0.55
C THR A 333 -7.88 38.34 -0.04
N SER A 334 -8.05 37.36 -0.93
CA SER A 334 -9.37 36.94 -1.39
C SER A 334 -10.20 36.47 -0.19
N THR A 335 -11.46 36.89 -0.11
CA THR A 335 -12.41 36.54 0.96
C THR A 335 -12.67 35.03 1.10
N ASN A 336 -12.22 34.22 0.13
CA ASN A 336 -12.30 32.76 0.13
C ASN A 336 -10.94 32.04 0.29
N ALA A 337 -9.86 32.76 0.61
CA ALA A 337 -8.55 32.15 0.82
C ALA A 337 -8.50 31.40 2.16
N VAL A 338 -8.15 30.12 2.11
CA VAL A 338 -7.70 29.37 3.30
C VAL A 338 -6.53 30.14 3.90
N ALA A 339 -6.58 30.42 5.20
CA ALA A 339 -5.77 31.43 5.91
C ALA A 339 -4.24 31.40 5.75
N ASN A 340 -3.66 30.42 5.02
CA ASN A 340 -2.21 30.25 4.83
C ASN A 340 -1.82 29.82 3.40
N SER A 341 -2.66 30.05 2.38
CA SER A 341 -2.39 29.64 0.99
C SER A 341 -2.29 30.87 0.07
N PHE A 342 -1.06 31.21 -0.34
CA PHE A 342 -0.77 32.36 -1.20
C PHE A 342 -1.27 32.20 -2.65
N LYS A 343 -1.65 30.98 -3.05
CA LYS A 343 -2.06 30.60 -4.42
C LYS A 343 -3.24 31.36 -5.02
N ALA A 344 -4.03 32.08 -4.23
CA ALA A 344 -5.18 32.85 -4.70
C ALA A 344 -5.05 34.35 -4.39
N SER A 345 -3.90 34.79 -3.90
CA SER A 345 -3.67 36.18 -3.50
C SER A 345 -3.10 36.98 -4.67
N ALA A 346 -3.83 38.01 -5.06
CA ALA A 346 -3.37 38.94 -6.07
C ALA A 346 -2.54 40.07 -5.42
N ILE A 347 -1.64 40.69 -6.19
CA ILE A 347 -0.76 41.76 -5.69
C ILE A 347 -1.11 43.09 -6.36
N GLU A 348 -1.30 44.14 -5.55
CA GLU A 348 -1.45 45.51 -6.03
C GLU A 348 -0.08 46.13 -6.34
N HIS A 349 0.53 45.69 -7.46
CA HIS A 349 1.88 46.09 -7.86
C HIS A 349 2.10 47.61 -7.96
N ALA A 350 1.05 48.38 -8.22
CA ALA A 350 1.07 49.85 -8.23
C ALA A 350 1.57 50.44 -6.90
N LYS A 351 1.22 49.84 -5.75
CA LYS A 351 1.60 50.30 -4.40
C LYS A 351 3.03 49.94 -4.01
N VAL A 352 3.68 49.06 -4.77
CA VAL A 352 5.00 48.52 -4.42
C VAL A 352 6.08 49.39 -5.06
N VAL A 353 6.94 49.96 -4.21
CA VAL A 353 8.13 50.74 -4.59
C VAL A 353 9.37 50.18 -3.89
N PHE A 354 10.52 50.26 -4.56
CA PHE A 354 11.79 49.74 -4.05
C PHE A 354 12.84 50.83 -4.07
N ASP A 355 13.77 50.82 -3.10
CA ASP A 355 14.97 51.63 -3.20
C ASP A 355 15.94 51.07 -4.27
N PRO A 356 16.93 51.85 -4.74
CA PRO A 356 17.85 51.36 -5.77
C PRO A 356 18.63 50.11 -5.37
N MET A 357 18.99 49.93 -4.10
CA MET A 357 19.75 48.76 -3.64
C MET A 357 18.87 47.50 -3.63
N GLU A 358 17.63 47.62 -3.15
CA GLU A 358 16.60 46.58 -3.23
C GLU A 358 16.39 46.15 -4.68
N LEU A 359 16.25 47.11 -5.59
CA LEU A 359 16.04 46.82 -7.01
C LEU A 359 17.24 46.11 -7.65
N GLY A 360 18.46 46.48 -7.24
CA GLY A 360 19.69 45.80 -7.61
C GLY A 360 19.72 44.33 -7.17
N LEU A 361 19.28 44.05 -5.94
CA LEU A 361 19.21 42.67 -5.43
C LEU A 361 18.10 41.85 -6.09
N ILE A 362 16.91 42.44 -6.28
CA ILE A 362 15.84 41.80 -7.06
C ILE A 362 16.38 41.45 -8.44
N SER A 363 17.09 42.38 -9.11
CA SER A 363 17.71 42.15 -10.41
C SER A 363 18.74 41.02 -10.38
N LYS A 364 19.56 40.93 -9.33
CA LYS A 364 20.63 39.95 -9.18
C LYS A 364 20.08 38.53 -9.06
N TYR A 365 18.99 38.36 -8.31
CA TYR A 365 18.43 37.06 -7.96
C TYR A 365 17.25 36.61 -8.84
N SER A 366 16.72 37.51 -9.67
CA SER A 366 15.59 37.19 -10.56
C SER A 366 15.98 36.20 -11.68
N PRO A 367 15.06 35.32 -12.10
CA PRO A 367 15.27 34.47 -13.27
C PRO A 367 15.60 35.27 -14.54
N THR A 368 16.51 34.77 -15.38
CA THR A 368 16.96 35.48 -16.60
C THR A 368 15.80 35.85 -17.54
N GLY A 369 14.78 35.00 -17.63
CA GLY A 369 13.60 35.21 -18.46
C GLY A 369 12.55 36.16 -17.85
N ALA A 370 12.65 36.51 -16.56
CA ALA A 370 11.66 37.38 -15.92
C ALA A 370 11.64 38.79 -16.53
N LEU A 371 12.77 39.21 -17.13
CA LEU A 371 13.01 40.58 -17.59
C LEU A 371 12.99 40.75 -19.12
N VAL A 372 12.51 39.77 -19.88
CA VAL A 372 12.53 39.79 -21.35
C VAL A 372 11.15 40.20 -21.89
N ASP A 373 11.12 41.03 -22.94
CA ASP A 373 9.91 41.41 -23.69
C ASP A 373 8.76 41.94 -22.81
N LEU A 374 9.04 42.90 -21.92
CA LEU A 374 8.01 43.42 -21.00
C LEU A 374 6.93 44.22 -21.73
N THR A 375 7.29 44.92 -22.81
CA THR A 375 6.38 45.78 -23.60
C THR A 375 5.34 45.03 -24.42
N ASN A 376 5.66 43.84 -24.93
CA ASN A 376 4.71 43.02 -25.70
C ASN A 376 3.57 42.48 -24.82
N ASP A 377 3.83 42.38 -23.52
CA ASP A 377 2.89 41.86 -22.54
C ASP A 377 2.32 42.97 -21.64
N LEU A 378 2.26 44.26 -22.02
CA LEU A 378 1.76 45.26 -21.07
C LEU A 378 0.32 44.96 -20.59
N PRO A 379 0.03 45.13 -19.28
CA PRO A 379 -1.29 44.85 -18.73
C PRO A 379 -2.34 45.75 -19.38
N ARG A 380 -3.51 45.19 -19.67
CA ARG A 380 -4.65 45.95 -20.21
C ARG A 380 -5.36 46.79 -19.14
N SER A 381 -5.14 46.47 -17.86
CA SER A 381 -5.71 47.17 -16.69
C SER A 381 -4.84 46.98 -15.44
N LEU A 382 -4.91 47.94 -14.50
CA LEU A 382 -4.21 47.93 -13.20
C LEU A 382 -4.83 46.98 -12.15
N LEU A 383 -5.50 45.91 -12.58
CA LEU A 383 -6.10 44.97 -11.64
C LEU A 383 -5.00 44.23 -10.85
N PRO A 384 -5.27 43.85 -9.59
CA PRO A 384 -4.40 42.95 -8.86
C PRO A 384 -4.12 41.70 -9.71
N LEU A 385 -2.85 41.39 -9.95
CA LEU A 385 -2.44 40.24 -10.75
C LEU A 385 -2.10 39.08 -9.81
N ILE A 386 -2.50 37.86 -10.20
CA ILE A 386 -2.07 36.63 -9.53
C ILE A 386 -0.69 36.27 -10.10
N PRO A 387 0.39 36.28 -9.31
CA PRO A 387 1.71 35.99 -9.81
C PRO A 387 1.86 34.54 -10.29
N HIS A 388 2.77 34.32 -11.23
CA HIS A 388 3.15 32.96 -11.64
C HIS A 388 3.76 32.19 -10.46
N VAL A 389 3.48 30.89 -10.34
CA VAL A 389 3.99 30.06 -9.24
C VAL A 389 5.12 29.17 -9.72
N LEU A 390 6.25 29.18 -9.02
CA LEU A 390 7.36 28.26 -9.25
C LEU A 390 7.49 27.29 -8.06
N VAL A 391 7.48 25.99 -8.32
CA VAL A 391 7.58 24.97 -7.27
C VAL A 391 9.02 24.48 -7.14
N ALA A 392 9.59 24.62 -5.95
CA ALA A 392 10.85 24.03 -5.55
C ALA A 392 10.61 22.69 -4.83
N ASN A 393 11.26 21.64 -5.31
CA ASN A 393 11.33 20.35 -4.64
C ASN A 393 12.64 20.28 -3.86
N LEU A 394 12.54 20.24 -2.54
CA LEU A 394 13.67 20.07 -1.64
C LEU A 394 13.71 18.62 -1.17
N THR A 395 14.82 17.95 -1.45
CA THR A 395 15.09 16.58 -1.02
C THR A 395 16.11 16.60 0.09
N VAL A 396 15.89 15.78 1.13
CA VAL A 396 16.83 15.58 2.22
C VAL A 396 17.25 14.11 2.30
N HIS A 397 18.56 13.90 2.46
CA HIS A 397 19.16 12.61 2.73
C HIS A 397 19.77 12.62 4.14
N ILE A 398 19.36 11.67 4.99
CA ILE A 398 19.86 11.55 6.35
C ILE A 398 20.91 10.44 6.43
N LYS A 399 22.04 10.75 7.07
CA LYS A 399 23.21 9.89 7.22
C LYS A 399 23.69 9.91 8.68
N GLU A 400 24.46 8.90 9.07
CA GLU A 400 25.07 8.87 10.41
C GLU A 400 26.27 9.80 10.52
N SER A 401 27.01 9.98 9.41
CA SER A 401 28.06 10.98 9.31
C SER A 401 28.17 11.54 7.88
N ALA A 402 28.84 12.68 7.73
CA ALA A 402 29.03 13.32 6.42
C ALA A 402 29.89 12.48 5.45
N ALA A 403 30.78 11.63 5.99
CA ALA A 403 31.67 10.77 5.22
C ALA A 403 31.01 9.47 4.73
N GLU A 404 29.84 9.12 5.28
CA GLU A 404 29.15 7.89 4.89
C GLU A 404 28.36 8.03 3.59
N SER A 405 28.35 6.95 2.81
CA SER A 405 27.56 6.84 1.58
C SER A 405 26.15 6.29 1.83
N ILE A 406 25.94 5.58 2.95
CA ILE A 406 24.66 4.95 3.27
C ILE A 406 23.67 6.00 3.76
N VAL A 407 22.57 6.14 3.03
CA VAL A 407 21.45 6.98 3.42
C VAL A 407 20.50 6.14 4.28
N LYS A 408 20.31 6.53 5.54
CA LYS A 408 19.42 5.83 6.48
C LYS A 408 17.96 6.22 6.33
N ALA A 409 17.69 7.39 5.76
CA ALA A 409 16.35 7.87 5.47
C ALA A 409 16.34 9.02 4.46
N THR A 410 15.21 9.22 3.80
CA THR A 410 14.99 10.34 2.86
C THR A 410 13.70 11.06 3.17
N GLY A 411 13.66 12.35 2.84
CA GLY A 411 12.48 13.19 2.96
C GLY A 411 12.36 14.15 1.78
N ASN A 412 11.15 14.65 1.54
CA ASN A 412 10.88 15.63 0.50
C ASN A 412 9.90 16.69 1.02
N VAL A 413 10.09 17.94 0.61
CA VAL A 413 9.14 19.03 0.79
C VAL A 413 8.99 19.82 -0.51
N GLN A 414 7.77 20.28 -0.76
CA GLN A 414 7.46 21.19 -1.86
C GLN A 414 7.19 22.59 -1.33
N VAL A 415 7.92 23.56 -1.86
CA VAL A 415 7.73 24.97 -1.56
C VAL A 415 7.34 25.72 -2.83
N SER A 416 6.22 26.45 -2.79
CA SER A 416 5.73 27.20 -3.94
C SER A 416 6.09 28.68 -3.79
N PHE A 417 6.92 29.20 -4.69
CA PHE A 417 7.35 30.59 -4.69
C PHE A 417 6.57 31.41 -5.73
N LEU A 418 5.84 32.43 -5.26
CA LEU A 418 5.15 33.40 -6.10
C LEU A 418 6.15 34.34 -6.79
N GLN A 419 6.17 34.30 -8.12
CA GLN A 419 7.05 35.08 -8.99
C GLN A 419 6.36 36.39 -9.39
N TRP A 420 6.61 37.44 -8.63
CA TRP A 420 5.93 38.75 -8.78
C TRP A 420 6.73 39.78 -9.59
N VAL A 421 8.03 39.57 -9.79
CA VAL A 421 8.96 40.59 -10.36
C VAL A 421 8.55 41.03 -11.76
N ARG A 422 8.19 40.09 -12.64
CA ARG A 422 7.77 40.38 -14.02
C ARG A 422 6.51 41.24 -14.06
N ASP A 423 5.49 40.85 -13.29
CA ASP A 423 4.20 41.53 -13.27
C ASP A 423 4.30 42.92 -12.64
N TRP A 424 5.15 43.06 -11.61
CA TRP A 424 5.52 44.36 -11.06
C TRP A 424 6.20 45.25 -12.11
N ALA A 425 7.25 44.75 -12.80
CA ALA A 425 7.97 45.53 -13.80
C ALA A 425 7.07 45.97 -14.97
N ARG A 426 6.21 45.08 -15.48
CA ARG A 426 5.19 45.39 -16.51
C ARG A 426 4.23 46.48 -16.05
N THR A 427 3.80 46.43 -14.79
CA THR A 427 2.93 47.47 -14.19
C THR A 427 3.65 48.81 -14.17
N LYS A 428 4.93 48.85 -13.79
CA LYS A 428 5.71 50.11 -13.77
C LYS A 428 5.92 50.70 -15.17
N VAL A 429 6.25 49.87 -16.17
CA VAL A 429 6.31 50.32 -17.57
C VAL A 429 4.97 50.91 -18.02
N TRP A 430 3.86 50.24 -17.71
CA TRP A 430 2.53 50.76 -18.03
C TRP A 430 2.25 52.11 -17.35
N GLU A 431 2.45 52.23 -16.03
CA GLU A 431 2.20 53.46 -15.25
C GLU A 431 2.98 54.65 -15.80
N MET A 432 4.26 54.45 -16.11
CA MET A 432 5.11 55.49 -16.68
C MET A 432 4.61 55.92 -18.06
N THR A 433 4.29 54.98 -18.94
CA THR A 433 3.90 55.32 -20.32
C THR A 433 2.54 56.02 -20.40
N GLU A 434 1.62 55.74 -19.47
CA GLU A 434 0.30 56.40 -19.44
C GLU A 434 0.40 57.85 -18.94
N GLN A 435 1.29 58.15 -18.00
CA GLN A 435 1.40 59.50 -17.41
C GLN A 435 2.07 60.53 -18.33
N LEU A 436 2.86 60.10 -19.32
CA LEU A 436 3.70 61.00 -20.12
C LEU A 436 2.98 61.81 -21.20
N GLN A 437 1.67 61.59 -21.40
CA GLN A 437 0.85 62.33 -22.39
C GLN A 437 1.49 62.45 -23.79
N VAL A 438 2.25 61.43 -24.23
CA VAL A 438 3.04 61.45 -25.47
C VAL A 438 2.19 61.88 -26.68
N GLY A 439 0.97 61.36 -26.79
CA GLY A 439 0.07 61.69 -27.90
C GLY A 439 -0.34 63.16 -27.96
N ALA A 440 -0.56 63.82 -26.82
CA ALA A 440 -0.93 65.24 -26.79
C ALA A 440 0.25 66.11 -27.24
N ARG A 441 1.45 65.85 -26.72
CA ARG A 441 2.68 66.58 -27.05
C ARG A 441 3.10 66.40 -28.51
N VAL A 442 2.99 65.18 -29.04
CA VAL A 442 3.21 64.91 -30.47
C VAL A 442 2.14 65.61 -31.31
N GLY A 443 0.89 65.65 -30.85
CA GLY A 443 -0.17 66.43 -31.50
C GLY A 443 0.12 67.93 -31.55
N ASP A 444 0.58 68.53 -30.45
CA ASP A 444 1.03 69.93 -30.42
C ASP A 444 2.18 70.18 -31.39
N LEU A 445 3.17 69.28 -31.42
CA LEU A 445 4.31 69.35 -32.32
C LEU A 445 3.88 69.27 -33.80
N VAL A 446 2.99 68.35 -34.16
CA VAL A 446 2.47 68.23 -35.53
C VAL A 446 1.65 69.46 -35.92
N ARG A 447 0.88 70.05 -34.99
CA ARG A 447 0.11 71.28 -35.25
C ARG A 447 1.01 72.47 -35.62
N LEU A 448 2.26 72.53 -35.16
CA LEU A 448 3.20 73.59 -35.54
C LEU A 448 3.54 73.58 -37.04
N GLY A 449 3.47 72.40 -37.69
CA GLY A 449 3.69 72.27 -39.13
C GLY A 449 2.50 72.71 -39.99
N VAL A 450 1.34 72.99 -39.37
CA VAL A 450 0.15 73.49 -40.06
C VAL A 450 0.26 75.01 -40.16
N VAL A 451 0.58 75.51 -41.35
CA VAL A 451 0.68 76.95 -41.64
C VAL A 451 -0.53 77.38 -42.47
N GLU A 452 -1.13 78.52 -42.10
CA GLU A 452 -2.30 79.05 -42.80
C GLU A 452 -1.98 79.33 -44.27
N ALA A 453 -2.77 78.74 -45.18
CA ALA A 453 -2.62 78.87 -46.64
C ALA A 453 -1.28 78.39 -47.23
N ALA A 454 -0.57 77.47 -46.56
CA ALA A 454 0.66 76.85 -47.05
C ALA A 454 0.65 75.32 -46.87
N PRO A 455 1.44 74.55 -47.67
CA PRO A 455 1.60 73.12 -47.46
C PRO A 455 2.25 72.84 -46.10
N PHE A 456 1.94 71.67 -45.53
CA PHE A 456 2.50 71.23 -44.25
C PHE A 456 4.03 71.28 -44.23
N ASP A 457 4.61 71.96 -43.24
CA ASP A 457 6.06 72.09 -43.09
C ASP A 457 6.62 70.98 -42.20
N ALA A 458 6.97 69.85 -42.81
CA ALA A 458 7.60 68.73 -42.11
C ALA A 458 9.00 69.07 -41.56
N THR A 459 9.70 70.04 -42.16
CA THR A 459 11.05 70.44 -41.75
C THR A 459 11.01 71.21 -40.43
N LEU A 460 9.99 72.07 -40.27
CA LEU A 460 9.74 72.77 -39.00
C LEU A 460 9.43 71.79 -37.86
N VAL A 461 8.61 70.76 -38.14
CA VAL A 461 8.26 69.71 -37.17
C VAL A 461 9.49 68.87 -36.82
N GLU A 462 10.29 68.48 -37.81
CA GLU A 462 11.52 67.71 -37.61
C GLU A 462 12.55 68.49 -36.78
N ALA A 463 12.71 69.80 -37.01
CA ALA A 463 13.62 70.64 -36.24
C ALA A 463 13.26 70.75 -34.74
N ARG A 464 11.97 70.59 -34.39
CA ARG A 464 11.46 70.68 -32.99
C ARG A 464 11.25 69.32 -32.33
N LEU A 465 11.35 68.24 -33.09
CA LEU A 465 11.19 66.88 -32.63
C LEU A 465 12.22 66.48 -31.54
N PRO A 466 13.52 66.83 -31.66
CA PRO A 466 14.51 66.54 -30.61
C PRO A 466 14.14 67.17 -29.27
N ASP A 467 13.82 68.46 -29.23
CA ASP A 467 13.45 69.17 -27.99
C ASP A 467 12.22 68.53 -27.32
N THR A 468 11.21 68.20 -28.13
CA THR A 468 9.97 67.56 -27.64
C THR A 468 10.25 66.19 -27.02
N LEU A 469 11.05 65.35 -27.70
CA LEU A 469 11.37 64.00 -27.22
C LEU A 469 12.31 64.03 -26.01
N VAL A 470 13.25 64.98 -25.94
CA VAL A 470 14.10 65.19 -24.76
C VAL A 470 13.25 65.59 -23.56
N ASN A 471 12.30 66.51 -23.72
CA ASN A 471 11.39 66.91 -22.64
C ASN A 471 10.52 65.74 -22.16
N ILE A 472 10.00 64.91 -23.09
CA ILE A 472 9.27 63.69 -22.75
C ILE A 472 10.18 62.71 -21.98
N ALA A 473 11.43 62.56 -22.38
CA ALA A 473 12.38 61.67 -21.71
C ALA A 473 12.78 62.16 -20.30
N LEU A 474 12.92 63.46 -20.09
CA LEU A 474 13.15 64.06 -18.77
C LEU A 474 11.95 63.83 -17.84
N ASP A 475 10.73 64.04 -18.33
CA ASP A 475 9.53 63.73 -17.57
C ASP A 475 9.39 62.23 -17.30
N ALA A 476 9.78 61.38 -18.25
CA ALA A 476 9.81 59.94 -18.06
C ALA A 476 10.74 59.55 -16.91
N GLN A 477 11.89 60.22 -16.80
CA GLN A 477 12.82 60.01 -15.70
C GLN A 477 12.24 60.44 -14.35
N LEU A 478 11.52 61.56 -14.29
CA LEU A 478 10.83 62.01 -13.07
C LEU A 478 9.71 61.05 -12.64
N VAL A 479 8.87 60.64 -13.59
CA VAL A 479 7.79 59.67 -13.34
C VAL A 479 8.35 58.32 -12.93
N MET A 480 9.45 57.87 -13.55
CA MET A 480 10.15 56.65 -13.15
C MET A 480 10.65 56.74 -11.71
N LYS A 481 11.29 57.85 -11.35
CA LYS A 481 11.77 58.11 -9.99
C LYS A 481 10.62 58.05 -8.96
N GLU A 482 9.48 58.64 -9.27
CA GLU A 482 8.28 58.57 -8.45
C GLU A 482 7.68 57.15 -8.37
N LYS A 483 7.47 56.47 -9.51
CA LYS A 483 6.71 55.21 -9.57
C LYS A 483 7.50 53.97 -9.19
N VAL A 484 8.80 53.97 -9.43
CA VAL A 484 9.70 52.84 -9.12
C VAL A 484 10.28 52.99 -7.72
N PHE A 485 10.76 54.18 -7.37
CA PHE A 485 11.48 54.43 -6.10
C PHE A 485 10.65 55.16 -5.04
N GLY A 486 9.52 55.77 -5.39
CA GLY A 486 8.75 56.59 -4.45
C GLY A 486 9.38 57.93 -4.13
N ASP A 487 10.43 58.33 -4.86
CA ASP A 487 11.21 59.54 -4.62
C ASP A 487 11.53 60.26 -5.94
N PRO A 488 10.74 61.26 -6.36
CA PRO A 488 11.01 62.04 -7.57
C PRO A 488 12.31 62.88 -7.46
N GLY A 489 12.80 63.14 -6.24
CA GLY A 489 14.02 63.90 -5.98
C GLY A 489 15.31 63.06 -6.02
N LEU A 490 15.20 61.75 -6.29
CA LEU A 490 16.33 60.84 -6.32
C LEU A 490 17.40 61.32 -7.33
N GLY A 491 18.62 61.56 -6.85
CA GLY A 491 19.75 61.97 -7.69
C GLY A 491 20.17 60.87 -8.66
N ASP A 492 20.76 61.25 -9.80
CA ASP A 492 21.15 60.30 -10.85
C ASP A 492 22.22 59.28 -10.39
N ASP A 493 23.09 59.66 -9.45
CA ASP A 493 24.05 58.73 -8.83
C ASP A 493 23.35 57.63 -8.01
N GLY A 494 22.17 57.93 -7.45
CA GLY A 494 21.34 56.96 -6.73
C GLY A 494 20.78 55.87 -7.63
N LEU A 495 20.61 56.15 -8.94
CA LEU A 495 20.07 55.19 -9.91
C LEU A 495 21.03 54.03 -10.21
N ARG A 496 22.34 54.25 -10.07
CA ARG A 496 23.40 53.26 -10.38
C ARG A 496 23.33 51.97 -9.56
N GLY A 497 22.60 51.97 -8.44
CA GLY A 497 22.40 50.80 -7.59
C GLY A 497 21.36 49.79 -8.10
N SER A 498 20.49 50.19 -9.03
CA SER A 498 19.28 49.43 -9.39
C SER A 498 19.44 48.28 -10.37
N GLY A 499 20.68 48.01 -10.80
CA GLY A 499 21.03 46.82 -11.57
C GLY A 499 20.36 46.72 -12.94
N LYS A 500 20.31 45.50 -13.48
CA LYS A 500 19.77 45.23 -14.81
C LYS A 500 18.26 45.45 -14.88
N LEU A 501 17.53 45.23 -13.80
CA LEU A 501 16.08 45.47 -13.74
C LEU A 501 15.74 46.95 -13.94
N GLY A 502 16.48 47.87 -13.30
CA GLY A 502 16.33 49.31 -13.56
C GLY A 502 16.60 49.68 -15.03
N GLN A 503 17.66 49.12 -15.62
CA GLN A 503 17.99 49.29 -17.04
C GLN A 503 16.87 48.80 -17.95
N VAL A 504 16.37 47.58 -17.73
CA VAL A 504 15.31 46.99 -18.54
C VAL A 504 14.03 47.83 -18.44
N ILE A 505 13.64 48.26 -17.24
CA ILE A 505 12.44 49.08 -17.05
C ILE A 505 12.53 50.39 -17.84
N VAL A 506 13.69 51.07 -17.82
CA VAL A 506 13.84 52.33 -18.56
C VAL A 506 13.94 52.11 -20.07
N GLU A 507 14.60 51.04 -20.52
CA GLU A 507 14.68 50.66 -21.94
C GLU A 507 13.30 50.34 -22.51
N GLU A 508 12.54 49.49 -21.83
CA GLU A 508 11.18 49.09 -22.21
C GLU A 508 10.22 50.29 -22.18
N THR A 509 10.36 51.19 -21.22
CA THR A 509 9.59 52.44 -21.16
C THR A 509 9.91 53.35 -22.33
N THR A 510 11.19 53.48 -22.68
CA THR A 510 11.63 54.31 -23.82
C THR A 510 11.16 53.74 -25.15
N ALA A 511 11.23 52.41 -25.30
CA ALA A 511 10.66 51.71 -26.45
C ALA A 511 9.15 51.93 -26.56
N ALA A 512 8.43 51.86 -25.44
CA ALA A 512 7.00 52.14 -25.39
C ALA A 512 6.66 53.61 -25.72
N ILE A 513 7.47 54.58 -25.29
CA ILE A 513 7.36 55.99 -25.69
C ILE A 513 7.53 56.11 -27.20
N GLY A 514 8.56 55.50 -27.78
CA GLY A 514 8.78 55.49 -29.24
C GLY A 514 7.59 54.93 -30.01
N ALA A 515 7.06 53.79 -29.58
CA ALA A 515 5.87 53.19 -30.18
C ALA A 515 4.62 54.09 -30.05
N LYS A 516 4.44 54.77 -28.91
CA LYS A 516 3.35 55.74 -28.71
C LYS A 516 3.53 56.97 -29.59
N THR A 517 4.75 57.47 -29.79
CA THR A 517 5.07 58.57 -30.69
C THR A 517 4.71 58.23 -32.14
N GLN A 518 5.11 57.06 -32.63
CA GLN A 518 4.78 56.61 -33.99
C GLN A 518 3.26 56.48 -34.20
N ARG A 519 2.54 55.92 -33.21
CA ARG A 519 1.06 55.85 -33.24
C ARG A 519 0.43 57.22 -33.21
N ALA A 520 0.98 58.15 -32.43
CA ALA A 520 0.50 59.52 -32.36
C ALA A 520 0.68 60.24 -33.70
N PHE A 521 1.84 60.11 -34.36
CA PHE A 521 2.02 60.62 -35.72
C PHE A 521 0.99 60.06 -36.68
N ALA A 522 0.80 58.73 -36.70
CA ALA A 522 -0.20 58.10 -37.56
C ALA A 522 -1.62 58.67 -37.33
N ALA A 523 -2.03 58.81 -36.07
CA ALA A 523 -3.34 59.37 -35.73
C ALA A 523 -3.48 60.85 -36.11
N GLN A 524 -2.44 61.66 -35.89
CA GLN A 524 -2.46 63.08 -36.22
C GLN A 524 -2.47 63.31 -37.73
N PHE A 525 -1.66 62.59 -38.51
CA PHE A 525 -1.68 62.71 -39.97
C PHE A 525 -2.99 62.21 -40.59
N ALA A 526 -3.57 61.13 -40.07
CA ALA A 526 -4.91 60.70 -40.47
C ALA A 526 -5.97 61.79 -40.19
N THR A 527 -5.84 62.49 -39.07
CA THR A 527 -6.72 63.63 -38.73
C THR A 527 -6.47 64.82 -39.66
N LEU A 528 -5.22 65.15 -40.00
CA LEU A 528 -4.90 66.25 -40.91
C LEU A 528 -5.46 65.99 -42.31
N VAL A 529 -5.30 64.78 -42.87
CA VAL A 529 -5.91 64.40 -44.16
C VAL A 529 -7.44 64.54 -44.12
N ALA A 530 -8.06 64.24 -42.99
CA ALA A 530 -9.52 64.34 -42.85
C ALA A 530 -10.05 65.77 -42.61
N THR A 531 -9.21 66.70 -42.14
CA THR A 531 -9.65 68.03 -41.66
C THR A 531 -9.01 69.20 -42.40
N THR A 532 -7.98 68.96 -43.19
CA THR A 532 -7.24 69.94 -44.00
C THR A 532 -7.14 69.45 -45.45
N ASP A 533 -6.86 70.33 -46.41
CA ASP A 533 -6.65 69.98 -47.83
C ASP A 533 -5.30 69.25 -48.09
N MET A 534 -4.75 68.55 -47.09
CA MET A 534 -3.49 67.81 -47.23
C MET A 534 -3.73 66.48 -47.97
N ASP A 535 -2.98 66.22 -49.04
CA ASP A 535 -3.09 64.96 -49.77
C ASP A 535 -2.44 63.77 -49.02
N GLU A 536 -2.97 62.56 -49.25
CA GLU A 536 -2.53 61.33 -48.59
C GLU A 536 -1.04 61.00 -48.84
N ALA A 537 -0.51 61.32 -50.03
CA ALA A 537 0.87 60.99 -50.38
C ALA A 537 1.87 61.89 -49.66
N THR A 538 1.57 63.19 -49.54
CA THR A 538 2.32 64.15 -48.76
C THR A 538 2.27 63.79 -47.28
N ALA A 539 1.11 63.39 -46.76
CA ALA A 539 0.96 62.94 -45.37
C ALA A 539 1.79 61.68 -45.07
N ALA A 540 1.74 60.69 -45.96
CA ALA A 540 2.53 59.46 -45.83
C ALA A 540 4.04 59.73 -45.86
N THR A 541 4.49 60.64 -46.72
CA THR A 541 5.92 61.01 -46.83
C THR A 541 6.40 61.73 -45.57
N ALA A 542 5.65 62.72 -45.08
CA ALA A 542 5.95 63.44 -43.86
C ALA A 542 5.93 62.52 -42.62
N GLN A 543 4.95 61.62 -42.54
CA GLN A 543 4.86 60.63 -41.46
C GLN A 543 6.07 59.69 -41.48
N LEU A 544 6.50 59.21 -42.64
CA LEU A 544 7.67 58.33 -42.75
C LEU A 544 8.96 59.02 -42.29
N GLN A 545 9.18 60.28 -42.72
CA GLN A 545 10.33 61.09 -42.31
C GLN A 545 10.37 61.29 -40.79
N LEU A 546 9.25 61.71 -40.20
CA LEU A 546 9.16 61.94 -38.75
C LEU A 546 9.24 60.65 -37.93
N ASN A 547 8.75 59.52 -38.45
CA ASN A 547 8.93 58.20 -37.84
C ASN A 547 10.40 57.77 -37.84
N GLN A 548 11.15 58.04 -38.92
CA GLN A 548 12.59 57.75 -38.98
C GLN A 548 13.39 58.62 -38.01
N GLY A 549 13.13 59.94 -38.00
CA GLY A 549 13.78 60.88 -37.08
C GLY A 549 13.49 60.57 -35.61
N SER A 550 12.23 60.30 -35.26
CA SER A 550 11.86 59.93 -33.90
C SER A 550 12.48 58.61 -33.44
N ALA A 551 12.55 57.60 -34.32
CA ALA A 551 13.20 56.33 -33.98
C ALA A 551 14.70 56.49 -33.64
N GLN A 552 15.42 57.33 -34.39
CA GLN A 552 16.83 57.62 -34.11
C GLN A 552 17.03 58.33 -32.76
N ILE A 553 16.19 59.34 -32.49
CA ILE A 553 16.25 60.11 -31.23
C ILE A 553 15.92 59.21 -30.04
N VAL A 554 14.85 58.41 -30.13
CA VAL A 554 14.43 57.48 -29.07
C VAL A 554 15.52 56.43 -28.79
N ALA A 555 16.20 55.92 -29.82
CA ALA A 555 17.31 54.98 -29.63
C ALA A 555 18.50 55.61 -28.88
N GLY A 556 18.86 56.85 -29.22
CA GLY A 556 19.92 57.59 -28.51
C GLY A 556 19.56 57.89 -27.04
N LEU A 557 18.30 58.25 -26.78
CA LEU A 557 17.78 58.45 -25.44
C LEU A 557 17.79 57.16 -24.61
N ALA A 558 17.35 56.05 -25.19
CA ALA A 558 17.37 54.74 -24.53
C ALA A 558 18.79 54.35 -24.11
N GLN A 559 19.79 54.54 -25.00
CA GLN A 559 21.19 54.25 -24.69
C GLN A 559 21.72 55.15 -23.57
N THR A 560 21.40 56.45 -23.60
CA THR A 560 21.83 57.42 -22.58
C THR A 560 21.23 57.08 -21.22
N GLN A 561 19.93 56.79 -21.17
CA GLN A 561 19.24 56.41 -19.94
C GLN A 561 19.78 55.08 -19.41
N ARG A 562 19.97 54.07 -20.26
CA ARG A 562 20.57 52.80 -19.84
C ARG A 562 21.93 52.99 -19.14
N GLN A 563 22.77 53.90 -19.64
CA GLN A 563 24.07 54.21 -19.04
C GLN A 563 23.96 54.82 -17.63
N GLN A 564 22.90 55.57 -17.33
CA GLN A 564 22.67 56.11 -15.98
C GLN A 564 22.43 55.02 -14.93
N PHE A 565 21.91 53.86 -15.37
CA PHE A 565 21.62 52.69 -14.53
C PHE A 565 22.73 51.62 -14.57
N ALA A 566 23.75 51.81 -15.41
CA ALA A 566 24.92 50.94 -15.43
C ALA A 566 25.86 51.29 -14.28
N ARG A 567 26.31 50.29 -13.53
CA ARG A 567 27.50 50.47 -12.69
C ARG A 567 28.68 50.71 -13.62
N VAL A 568 29.49 51.73 -13.33
CA VAL A 568 30.86 51.79 -13.84
C VAL A 568 31.59 50.64 -13.15
N GLU A 569 31.85 49.56 -13.86
CA GLU A 569 32.76 48.52 -13.37
C GLU A 569 34.14 49.16 -13.22
N GLY A 570 34.56 49.35 -11.98
CA GLY A 570 35.89 49.80 -11.58
C GLY A 570 36.61 48.70 -10.84
#